data_AF-A0A177NY24-F1
#
_entry.id   AF-A0A177NY24-F1
#
_cell.length_a   1.000
_cell.length_b   1.000
_cell.length_c   1.000
_cell.angle_alpha   90.00
_cell.angle_beta   90.00
_cell.angle_gamma   90.00
#
_symmetry.space_group_name_H-M   'P 1'
#
loop_
_entity.id
_entity.type
_entity.pdbx_description
1 polymer ?
#
loop_
_entity_poly.entity_id
_entity_poly.type
_entity_poly.pdbx_seq_one_letter_code
_entity_poly.pdbx_strand_id
1 'polypeptide(L)'
;MPNSQSIHIHDISDFGAGGDGLSLEELANAIQIWSLLQPLPTTVGDVAASFKVTGETVRAAVEGHPWMFLSGPADNRLANIIEHDGE
;
A
#
# COMPACT_ATOMS: atom_id res chain seq x y z
N MET A 1 -8.31 -5.14 -35.68
CA MET A 1 -8.98 -5.89 -34.59
C MET A 1 -8.27 -5.52 -33.30
N PRO A 2 -8.96 -5.05 -32.25
CA PRO A 2 -8.29 -4.71 -31.00
C PRO A 2 -7.93 -6.00 -30.25
N ASN A 3 -6.66 -6.16 -29.90
CA ASN A 3 -6.16 -7.25 -29.07
C ASN A 3 -6.80 -7.13 -27.68
N SER A 4 -7.72 -8.04 -27.34
CA SER A 4 -8.06 -8.30 -25.94
C SER A 4 -6.84 -8.92 -25.27
N GLN A 5 -6.06 -8.10 -24.56
CA GLN A 5 -5.18 -8.62 -23.53
C GLN A 5 -6.07 -9.11 -22.38
N SER A 6 -6.15 -10.43 -22.22
CA SER A 6 -6.75 -11.01 -21.02
C SER A 6 -5.96 -10.55 -19.81
N ILE A 7 -6.65 -9.89 -18.88
CA ILE A 7 -6.13 -9.67 -17.53
C ILE A 7 -6.07 -11.06 -16.89
N HIS A 8 -4.87 -11.60 -16.73
CA HIS A 8 -4.65 -12.78 -15.92
C HIS A 8 -4.79 -12.34 -14.45
N ILE A 9 -6.03 -12.38 -13.94
CA ILE A 9 -6.26 -12.29 -12.50
C ILE A 9 -5.74 -13.61 -11.92
N HIS A 10 -4.57 -13.56 -11.29
CA HIS A 10 -4.07 -14.68 -10.48
C HIS A 10 -5.16 -15.07 -9.48
N ASP A 11 -5.41 -16.38 -9.39
CA ASP A 11 -6.43 -16.94 -8.51
C ASP A 11 -6.24 -16.36 -7.10
N ILE A 12 -7.28 -15.72 -6.57
CA ILE A 12 -7.24 -15.04 -5.27
C ILE A 12 -6.93 -16.03 -4.13
N SER A 13 -7.03 -17.34 -4.41
CA SER A 13 -6.74 -18.43 -3.48
C SER A 13 -5.26 -18.69 -3.22
N ASP A 14 -4.32 -18.11 -3.98
CA ASP A 14 -2.88 -18.23 -3.70
C ASP A 14 -2.39 -17.30 -2.56
N PHE A 15 -3.24 -16.39 -2.06
CA PHE A 15 -2.94 -15.46 -0.96
C PHE A 15 -3.21 -16.05 0.44
N GLY A 16 -2.66 -17.23 0.73
CA GLY A 16 -2.45 -17.65 2.13
C GLY A 16 -3.31 -18.81 2.62
N ALA A 17 -2.71 -20.01 2.58
CA ALA A 17 -3.10 -21.09 3.47
C ALA A 17 -2.56 -20.80 4.89
N GLY A 18 -3.33 -20.07 5.72
CA GLY A 18 -3.10 -20.05 7.17
C GLY A 18 -3.40 -18.74 7.91
N GLY A 19 -4.67 -18.54 8.29
CA GLY A 19 -5.06 -17.70 9.44
C GLY A 19 -5.67 -16.33 9.12
N ASP A 20 -6.97 -16.30 8.81
CA ASP A 20 -7.99 -15.24 9.00
C ASP A 20 -7.60 -13.74 8.95
N GLY A 21 -6.56 -13.34 8.22
CA GLY A 21 -6.17 -11.94 8.10
C GLY A 21 -5.15 -11.68 7.01
N LEU A 22 -5.04 -10.41 6.64
CA LEU A 22 -4.05 -9.90 5.68
C LEU A 22 -2.78 -9.49 6.44
N SER A 23 -1.62 -9.96 5.99
CA SER A 23 -0.33 -9.65 6.60
C SER A 23 0.10 -8.20 6.34
N LEU A 24 1.06 -7.69 7.15
CA LEU A 24 1.63 -6.36 6.93
C LEU A 24 2.37 -6.25 5.59
N GLU A 25 2.95 -7.34 5.10
CA GLU A 25 3.64 -7.39 3.81
C GLU A 25 2.64 -7.27 2.65
N GLU A 26 1.54 -8.04 2.69
CA GLU A 26 0.46 -7.93 1.72
C GLU A 26 -0.17 -6.54 1.73
N LEU A 27 -0.32 -5.93 2.92
CA LEU A 27 -0.80 -4.56 3.05
C LEU A 27 0.17 -3.58 2.41
N ALA A 28 1.48 -3.73 2.67
CA ALA A 28 2.50 -2.85 2.12
C ALA A 28 2.52 -2.91 0.58
N ASN A 29 2.43 -4.10 0.00
CA ASN A 29 2.35 -4.28 -1.45
C ASN A 29 1.10 -3.61 -2.04
N ALA A 30 -0.05 -3.76 -1.38
CA ALA A 30 -1.28 -3.12 -1.81
C ALA A 30 -1.20 -1.58 -1.72
N ILE A 31 -0.59 -1.06 -0.65
CA ILE A 31 -0.33 0.38 -0.47
C ILE A 31 0.58 0.90 -1.58
N GLN A 32 1.65 0.17 -1.93
CA GLN A 32 2.59 0.59 -2.97
C GLN A 32 1.88 0.77 -4.31
N ILE A 33 1.15 -0.25 -4.76
CA ILE A 33 0.43 -0.22 -6.04
C ILE A 33 -0.63 0.88 -6.01
N TRP A 34 -1.41 0.97 -4.94
CA TRP A 34 -2.47 1.97 -4.82
C TRP A 34 -1.92 3.40 -4.87
N SER A 35 -0.80 3.66 -4.19
CA SER A 35 -0.17 4.99 -4.10
C SER A 35 0.35 5.46 -5.46
N LEU A 36 0.95 4.55 -6.26
CA LEU A 36 1.40 4.83 -7.62
C LEU A 36 0.26 5.18 -8.59
N LEU A 37 -0.96 4.75 -8.30
CA LEU A 37 -2.14 5.06 -9.11
C LEU A 37 -2.80 6.40 -8.74
N GLN A 38 -2.36 7.05 -7.65
CA GLN A 38 -2.94 8.32 -7.24
C GLN A 38 -2.32 9.49 -8.04
N PRO A 39 -3.13 10.51 -8.38
CA PRO A 39 -2.65 11.65 -9.15
C PRO A 39 -1.82 12.65 -8.33
N LEU A 40 -1.75 12.48 -7.01
CA LEU A 40 -1.08 13.37 -6.06
C LEU A 40 -0.31 12.53 -5.03
N PRO A 41 0.74 13.10 -4.39
CA PRO A 41 1.40 12.46 -3.26
C PRO A 41 0.37 12.05 -2.20
N THR A 42 0.51 10.82 -1.70
CA THR A 42 -0.43 10.25 -0.76
C THR A 42 0.12 10.32 0.65
N THR A 43 -0.77 10.54 1.61
CA THR A 43 -0.43 10.53 3.02
C THR A 43 -0.82 9.23 3.70
N VAL A 44 -0.25 8.98 4.87
CA VAL A 44 -0.70 7.92 5.79
C VAL A 44 -2.21 8.01 6.04
N GLY A 45 -2.75 9.23 6.17
CA GLY A 45 -4.18 9.47 6.35
C GLY A 45 -5.02 9.03 5.15
N ASP A 46 -4.58 9.32 3.93
CA ASP A 46 -5.30 8.94 2.70
C ASP A 46 -5.41 7.42 2.56
N VAL A 47 -4.30 6.73 2.84
CA VAL A 47 -4.25 5.26 2.81
C VAL A 47 -5.12 4.67 3.92
N ALA A 48 -5.00 5.16 5.16
CA ALA A 48 -5.80 4.68 6.29
C ALA A 48 -7.32 4.81 6.00
N ALA A 49 -7.73 5.93 5.42
CA ALA A 49 -9.12 6.17 5.04
C ALA A 49 -9.60 5.26 3.89
N SER A 50 -8.71 4.95 2.94
CA SER A 50 -9.03 4.12 1.76
C SER A 50 -9.13 2.64 2.11
N PHE A 51 -8.17 2.13 2.89
CA PHE A 51 -8.07 0.72 3.28
C PHE A 51 -8.85 0.38 4.56
N LYS A 52 -9.46 1.37 5.22
CA LYS A 52 -10.22 1.22 6.47
C LYS A 52 -9.39 0.59 7.60
N VAL A 53 -8.14 1.04 7.71
CA VAL A 53 -7.18 0.64 8.75
C VAL A 53 -6.71 1.85 9.55
N THR A 54 -5.97 1.62 10.63
CA THR A 54 -5.39 2.72 11.41
C THR A 54 -4.16 3.30 10.72
N GLY A 55 -3.83 4.57 11.00
CA GLY A 55 -2.58 5.16 10.55
C GLY A 55 -1.34 4.42 11.07
N GLU A 56 -1.39 3.87 12.29
CA GLU A 56 -0.30 3.06 12.85
C GLU A 56 -0.07 1.78 12.04
N THR A 57 -1.14 1.11 11.61
CA THR A 57 -1.06 -0.07 10.74
C THR A 57 -0.42 0.27 9.40
N VAL A 58 -0.81 1.38 8.78
CA VAL A 58 -0.22 1.86 7.52
C VAL A 58 1.27 2.14 7.69
N ARG A 59 1.64 2.83 8.78
CA ARG A 59 3.04 3.15 9.06
C ARG A 59 3.88 1.90 9.26
N ALA A 60 3.38 0.93 10.03
CA ALA A 60 4.08 -0.32 10.25
C ALA A 60 4.31 -1.09 8.94
N ALA A 61 3.31 -1.09 8.05
CA ALA A 61 3.44 -1.69 6.72
C ALA A 61 4.48 -0.96 5.86
N VAL A 62 4.44 0.37 5.81
CA VAL A 62 5.37 1.19 5.00
C VAL A 62 6.80 1.09 5.52
N GLU A 63 7.01 1.23 6.84
CA GLU A 63 8.34 1.13 7.47
C GLU A 63 8.96 -0.27 7.36
N GLY A 64 8.13 -1.31 7.20
CA GLY A 64 8.56 -2.68 6.95
C GLY A 64 8.85 -3.01 5.48
N HIS A 65 8.56 -2.10 4.55
CA HIS A 65 8.70 -2.35 3.12
C HIS A 65 10.06 -1.86 2.59
N PRO A 66 10.79 -2.67 1.79
CA PRO A 66 12.15 -2.32 1.34
C PRO A 66 12.23 -1.10 0.42
N TRP A 67 11.13 -0.76 -0.25
CA TRP A 67 11.08 0.28 -1.29
C TRP A 67 10.10 1.41 -0.97
N MET A 68 9.67 1.53 0.29
CA MET A 68 8.82 2.64 0.71
C MET A 68 9.36 3.27 1.99
N PHE A 69 9.12 4.56 2.15
CA PHE A 69 9.49 5.27 3.37
C PHE A 69 8.53 6.43 3.64
N LEU A 70 8.55 6.93 4.87
CA LEU A 70 7.69 8.03 5.32
C LEU A 70 8.48 9.33 5.37
N SER A 71 7.96 10.38 4.74
CA SER A 71 8.53 11.73 4.77
C SER A 71 7.55 12.75 5.40
N GLY A 72 8.03 13.95 5.68
CA GLY A 72 7.20 15.05 6.20
C GLY A 72 7.20 15.20 7.74
N PRO A 73 6.24 15.97 8.28
CA PRO A 73 6.28 16.47 9.65
C PRO A 73 6.14 15.35 10.71
N ALA A 74 7.00 15.38 11.73
CA ALA A 74 7.01 14.37 12.79
C ALA A 74 5.87 14.54 13.81
N ASP A 75 5.37 15.75 13.98
CA ASP A 75 4.29 16.14 14.90
C ASP A 75 2.89 15.81 14.36
N ASN A 76 2.76 15.54 13.07
CA ASN A 76 1.53 15.04 12.46
C ASN A 76 1.77 13.77 11.63
N ARG A 77 1.73 12.62 12.33
CA ARG A 77 2.02 11.30 11.73
C ARG A 77 1.05 10.88 10.63
N LEU A 78 -0.17 11.41 10.61
CA LEU A 78 -1.14 11.14 9.54
C LEU A 78 -0.86 11.95 8.28
N ALA A 79 -0.18 13.09 8.42
CA ALA A 79 0.26 13.92 7.30
C ALA A 79 1.61 13.48 6.72
N ASN A 80 2.20 12.38 7.22
CA ASN A 80 3.40 11.85 6.59
C ASN A 80 3.07 11.35 5.19
N ILE A 81 3.91 11.75 4.23
CA ILE A 81 3.82 11.36 2.84
C ILE A 81 4.46 9.98 2.70
N ILE A 82 3.83 9.11 1.91
CA ILE A 82 4.38 7.82 1.52
C ILE A 82 5.21 8.04 0.26
N GLU A 83 6.51 7.78 0.36
CA GLU A 83 7.47 7.90 -0.71
C GLU A 83 7.88 6.49 -1.18
N HIS A 84 8.34 6.40 -2.42
CA HIS A 84 8.81 5.17 -3.02
C HIS A 84 10.29 5.33 -3.41
N ASP A 85 11.13 4.36 -3.03
CA ASP A 85 12.52 4.29 -3.47
C ASP A 85 12.63 3.25 -4.60
N GLY A 86 13.02 3.69 -5.78
CA GLY A 86 13.07 2.88 -6.99
C GLY A 86 13.19 3.76 -8.23
N GLU A 87 14.33 3.66 -8.91
CA GLU A 87 14.55 4.22 -10.25
C GLU A 87 13.69 3.53 -11.32
#